data_AF-A0A8J0UL04-F1
#
_entry.id   AF-A0A8J0UL04-F1
#
_cell.length_a   1.000
_cell.length_b   1.000
_cell.length_c   1.000
_cell.angle_alpha   90.00
_cell.angle_beta   90.00
_cell.angle_gamma   90.00
#
_symmetry.space_group_name_H-M   'P 1'
#
loop_
_entity.id
_entity.type
_entity.pdbx_description
1 polymer ?
#
loop_
_entity_poly.entity_id
_entity_poly.type
_entity_poly.pdbx_seq_one_letter_code
_entity_poly.pdbx_strand_id
1 'polypeptide(L)'
;MWHSDEFKEYLCTIGKEQVWDSIIIPGMKKALIQTMKATQENVIYKKNSFDIFGADFMFGENFLPWLLEINLKPDIEKDTSVMEKLVPPMVEDIVRVVIDYKDDPNCDLGGFELIYKQF
;
A
#
# COMPACT_ATOMS: atom_id res chain seq x y z
N MET A 1 -5.49 16.48 6.10
CA MET A 1 -5.11 15.11 5.70
C MET A 1 -4.93 14.31 6.99
N TRP A 2 -5.37 13.07 7.01
CA TRP A 2 -5.21 12.16 8.14
C TRP A 2 -4.22 11.06 7.79
N HIS A 3 -3.35 10.71 8.73
CA HIS A 3 -2.65 9.44 8.71
C HIS A 3 -3.65 8.28 8.89
N SER A 4 -3.29 7.07 8.45
CA SER A 4 -4.14 5.89 8.61
C SER A 4 -4.52 5.63 10.07
N ASP A 5 -3.66 5.99 11.02
CA ASP A 5 -3.94 5.85 12.45
C ASP A 5 -5.03 6.80 12.94
N GLU A 6 -5.05 8.05 12.45
CA GLU A 6 -6.15 8.99 12.76
C GLU A 6 -7.48 8.48 12.19
N PHE A 7 -7.45 7.81 11.02
CA PHE A 7 -8.64 7.19 10.47
C PHE A 7 -9.09 5.96 11.27
N LYS A 8 -8.17 5.13 11.75
CA LYS A 8 -8.49 4.02 12.68
C LYS A 8 -9.09 4.55 13.98
N GLU A 9 -8.53 5.62 14.56
CA GLU A 9 -9.07 6.28 15.75
C GLU A 9 -10.51 6.76 15.49
N TYR A 10 -10.76 7.39 14.35
CA TYR A 10 -12.11 7.76 13.95
C TYR A 10 -13.05 6.54 13.87
N LEU A 11 -12.63 5.44 13.28
CA LEU A 11 -13.43 4.19 13.23
C LEU A 11 -13.77 3.69 14.64
N CYS A 12 -12.86 3.79 15.60
CA CYS A 12 -13.15 3.50 17.01
C CYS A 12 -14.23 4.43 17.57
N THR A 13 -14.19 5.73 17.27
CA THR A 13 -15.19 6.69 17.78
C THR A 13 -16.62 6.41 17.31
N ILE A 14 -16.79 5.71 16.18
CA ILE A 14 -18.09 5.33 15.63
C ILE A 14 -18.44 3.85 15.87
N GLY A 15 -17.66 3.12 16.68
CA GLY A 15 -17.88 1.70 17.00
C GLY A 15 -17.70 0.76 15.80
N LYS A 16 -16.75 1.09 14.92
CA LYS A 16 -16.42 0.35 13.69
C LYS A 16 -14.94 -0.01 13.62
N GLU A 17 -14.23 -0.05 14.74
CA GLU A 17 -12.80 -0.35 14.84
C GLU A 17 -12.40 -1.61 14.06
N GLN A 18 -13.23 -2.66 14.12
CA GLN A 18 -12.94 -3.93 13.47
C GLN A 18 -12.92 -3.86 11.94
N VAL A 19 -13.56 -2.86 11.32
CA VAL A 19 -13.72 -2.85 9.84
C VAL A 19 -12.41 -2.55 9.13
N TRP A 20 -11.45 -1.90 9.82
CA TRP A 20 -10.11 -1.65 9.27
C TRP A 20 -9.41 -2.97 8.91
N ASP A 21 -9.30 -3.88 9.88
CA ASP A 21 -8.58 -5.15 9.72
C ASP A 21 -9.43 -6.23 9.04
N SER A 22 -10.76 -6.21 9.21
CA SER A 22 -11.64 -7.27 8.69
C SER A 22 -12.21 -6.99 7.30
N ILE A 23 -12.27 -5.72 6.86
CA ILE A 23 -12.93 -5.32 5.60
C ILE A 23 -11.99 -4.49 4.72
N ILE A 24 -11.53 -3.35 5.23
CA ILE A 24 -10.81 -2.34 4.45
C ILE A 24 -9.47 -2.88 3.95
N ILE A 25 -8.58 -3.30 4.85
CA ILE A 25 -7.25 -3.78 4.47
C ILE A 25 -7.32 -5.05 3.59
N PRO A 26 -8.09 -6.10 3.94
CA PRO A 26 -8.24 -7.26 3.07
C PRO A 26 -8.84 -6.91 1.70
N GLY A 27 -9.81 -6.00 1.66
CA GLY A 27 -10.45 -5.56 0.41
C GLY A 27 -9.50 -4.80 -0.50
N MET A 28 -8.69 -3.87 0.05
CA MET A 28 -7.68 -3.13 -0.72
C MET A 28 -6.62 -4.10 -1.26
N LYS A 29 -6.08 -5.00 -0.42
CA LYS A 29 -5.13 -6.04 -0.86
C LYS A 29 -5.71 -6.88 -1.99
N LYS A 30 -6.95 -7.36 -1.85
CA LYS A 30 -7.63 -8.14 -2.89
C LYS A 30 -7.75 -7.36 -4.19
N ALA A 31 -8.18 -6.10 -4.15
CA ALA A 31 -8.32 -5.27 -5.34
C ALA A 31 -6.96 -5.11 -6.06
N LEU A 32 -5.90 -4.77 -5.33
CA LEU A 32 -4.54 -4.64 -5.90
C LEU A 32 -4.07 -5.95 -6.56
N ILE A 33 -4.25 -7.08 -5.89
CA ILE A 33 -3.86 -8.39 -6.44
C ILE A 33 -4.62 -8.71 -7.73
N GLN A 34 -5.94 -8.48 -7.76
CA GLN A 34 -6.74 -8.75 -8.95
C GLN A 34 -6.39 -7.81 -10.10
N THR A 35 -6.12 -6.53 -9.81
CA THR A 35 -5.67 -5.57 -10.82
C THR A 35 -4.35 -6.00 -11.44
N MET A 36 -3.37 -6.38 -10.61
CA MET A 36 -2.07 -6.84 -11.10
C MET A 36 -2.19 -8.14 -11.91
N LYS A 37 -3.06 -9.08 -11.50
CA LYS A 37 -3.34 -10.31 -12.27
C LYS A 37 -3.93 -10.01 -13.64
N ALA A 38 -4.93 -9.13 -13.69
CA ALA A 38 -5.61 -8.77 -14.94
C ALA A 38 -4.68 -8.08 -15.95
N THR A 39 -3.58 -7.48 -15.48
CA THR A 39 -2.61 -6.78 -16.33
C THR A 39 -1.33 -7.57 -16.57
N GLN A 40 -1.18 -8.79 -16.04
CA GLN A 40 0.08 -9.57 -16.11
C GLN A 40 0.65 -9.70 -17.53
N GLU A 41 -0.19 -9.91 -18.53
CA GLU A 41 0.25 -10.07 -19.93
C GLU A 41 0.79 -8.78 -20.54
N ASN A 42 0.43 -7.62 -19.98
CA ASN A 42 0.82 -6.30 -20.47
C ASN A 42 2.02 -5.71 -19.72
N VAL A 43 2.45 -6.33 -18.60
CA VAL A 43 3.57 -5.85 -17.81
C VAL A 43 4.89 -6.24 -18.46
N ILE A 44 5.68 -5.24 -18.86
CA ILE A 44 7.03 -5.45 -19.40
C ILE A 44 8.00 -5.67 -18.24
N TYR A 45 8.46 -6.90 -18.06
CA TYR A 45 9.50 -7.21 -17.10
C TYR A 45 10.85 -6.62 -17.54
N LYS A 46 11.49 -5.87 -16.64
CA LYS A 46 12.87 -5.41 -16.80
C LYS A 46 13.69 -5.86 -15.59
N LYS A 47 14.78 -6.58 -15.85
CA LYS A 47 15.68 -7.08 -14.81
C LYS A 47 16.25 -5.92 -13.98
N ASN A 48 16.32 -6.09 -12.66
CA ASN A 48 16.81 -5.09 -11.70
C ASN A 48 16.04 -3.76 -11.81
N SER A 49 14.73 -3.83 -12.03
CA SER A 49 13.85 -2.67 -12.03
C SER A 49 12.62 -2.98 -11.18
N PHE A 50 12.08 -1.94 -10.57
CA PHE A 50 10.84 -1.96 -9.81
C PHE A 50 10.12 -0.64 -10.03
N ASP A 51 8.82 -0.63 -9.80
CA ASP A 51 7.98 0.55 -9.89
C ASP A 51 7.21 0.73 -8.58
N ILE A 52 6.97 1.99 -8.22
CA ILE A 52 6.11 2.38 -7.11
C ILE A 52 4.82 2.92 -7.70
N PHE A 53 3.71 2.40 -7.20
CA PHE A 53 2.37 2.79 -7.60
C PHE A 53 1.63 3.35 -6.40
N GLY A 54 0.88 4.44 -6.61
CA GLY A 54 -0.16 4.88 -5.69
C GLY A 54 -1.50 4.30 -6.12
N ALA A 55 -2.33 3.88 -5.18
CA ALA A 55 -3.66 3.38 -5.47
C ALA A 55 -4.69 4.14 -4.64
N ASP A 56 -5.64 4.75 -5.34
CA ASP A 56 -6.65 5.58 -4.71
C ASP A 56 -7.93 4.78 -4.50
N PHE A 57 -8.40 4.79 -3.25
CA PHE A 57 -9.58 4.06 -2.84
C PHE A 57 -10.64 4.99 -2.28
N MET A 58 -11.89 4.65 -2.55
CA MET A 58 -13.05 5.21 -1.86
C MET A 58 -13.78 4.09 -1.10
N PHE A 59 -14.36 4.41 0.05
CA PHE A 59 -15.09 3.43 0.86
C PHE A 59 -16.59 3.69 0.79
N GLY A 60 -17.38 2.65 0.54
CA GLY A 60 -18.84 2.73 0.62
C GLY A 60 -19.33 2.78 2.07
N GLU A 61 -20.64 2.96 2.27
CA GLU A 61 -21.27 2.94 3.61
C GLU A 61 -21.06 1.62 4.38
N ASN A 62 -20.80 0.54 3.65
CA ASN A 62 -20.45 -0.77 4.19
C ASN A 62 -18.94 -0.99 4.37
N PHE A 63 -18.13 0.08 4.26
CA PHE A 63 -16.66 0.09 4.36
C PHE A 63 -15.93 -0.72 3.28
N LEU A 64 -16.64 -1.23 2.27
CA LEU A 64 -15.99 -1.92 1.17
C LEU A 64 -15.14 -0.93 0.36
N PRO A 65 -13.85 -1.24 0.11
CA PRO A 65 -12.99 -0.43 -0.73
C PRO A 65 -13.35 -0.57 -2.20
N TRP A 66 -13.42 0.56 -2.88
CA TRP A 66 -13.57 0.69 -4.31
C TRP A 66 -12.30 1.32 -4.87
N LEU A 67 -11.54 0.55 -5.65
CA LEU A 67 -10.36 1.05 -6.36
C LEU A 67 -10.82 2.04 -7.43
N LEU A 68 -10.35 3.28 -7.36
CA LEU A 68 -10.66 4.33 -8.34
C LEU A 68 -9.63 4.34 -9.46
N GLU A 69 -8.35 4.45 -9.09
CA GLU A 69 -7.25 4.49 -10.03
C GLU A 69 -5.94 3.97 -9.41
N ILE A 70 -4.99 3.66 -10.30
CA ILE A 70 -3.61 3.35 -9.94
C ILE A 70 -2.71 4.31 -10.72
N ASN A 71 -1.95 5.11 -9.97
CA ASN A 71 -1.04 6.10 -10.48
C ASN A 71 0.40 5.56 -10.45
N LEU A 72 1.06 5.55 -11.60
CA LEU A 72 2.51 5.33 -11.66
C LEU A 72 3.21 6.60 -11.15
N LYS A 73 4.25 6.43 -10.32
CA LYS A 73 4.99 7.53 -9.68
C LYS A 73 4.05 8.42 -8.85
N PRO A 74 3.50 7.89 -7.74
CA PRO A 74 2.75 8.72 -6.82
C PRO A 74 3.61 9.89 -6.33
N ASP A 75 2.96 11.00 -6.01
CA ASP A 75 3.63 12.15 -5.44
C ASP A 75 4.19 11.82 -4.05
N ILE A 76 5.46 12.18 -3.84
CA ILE A 76 6.20 11.99 -2.59
C ILE A 76 6.72 13.33 -2.05
N GLU A 77 6.22 14.46 -2.57
CA GLU A 77 6.46 15.77 -1.99
C GLU A 77 5.91 15.83 -0.56
N LYS A 78 6.66 16.52 0.30
CA LYS A 78 6.43 16.54 1.76
C LYS A 78 5.71 17.83 2.16
N ASP A 79 4.66 18.16 1.42
CA ASP A 79 3.98 19.45 1.54
C ASP A 79 2.92 19.48 2.64
N THR A 80 2.70 18.34 3.30
CA THR A 80 1.83 18.22 4.46
C THR A 80 2.55 17.51 5.60
N SER A 81 2.16 17.80 6.84
CA SER A 81 2.73 17.18 8.03
C SER A 81 2.56 15.65 8.08
N VAL A 82 1.55 15.12 7.38
CA VAL A 82 1.36 13.67 7.21
C VAL A 82 2.42 13.11 6.26
N MET A 83 2.63 13.76 5.11
CA MET A 83 3.64 13.34 4.12
C MET A 83 5.07 13.48 4.65
N GLU A 84 5.36 14.53 5.43
CA GLU A 84 6.65 14.70 6.11
C GLU A 84 7.01 13.51 7.02
N LYS A 85 6.00 12.87 7.62
CA LYS A 85 6.18 11.71 8.49
C LYS A 85 6.17 10.39 7.72
N LEU A 86 5.36 10.28 6.67
CA LEU A 86 5.16 9.03 5.92
C LEU A 86 6.29 8.76 4.91
N VAL A 87 6.72 9.78 4.17
CA VAL A 87 7.62 9.60 3.03
C VAL A 87 9.02 9.15 3.44
N PRO A 88 9.71 9.78 4.43
CA PRO A 88 11.07 9.38 4.78
C PRO A 88 11.23 7.89 5.15
N PRO A 89 10.44 7.31 6.08
CA PRO A 89 10.57 5.89 6.39
C PRO A 89 10.15 5.00 5.22
N MET A 90 9.12 5.37 4.45
CA MET A 90 8.71 4.60 3.27
C MET A 90 9.85 4.47 2.25
N VAL A 91 10.60 5.54 2.00
CA VAL A 91 11.75 5.51 1.08
C VAL A 91 12.88 4.63 1.59
N GLU A 92 13.15 4.66 2.90
CA GLU A 92 14.11 3.74 3.51
C GLU A 92 13.68 2.28 3.37
N ASP A 93 12.42 1.99 3.66
CA ASP A 93 11.86 0.64 3.59
C ASP A 93 11.85 0.09 2.15
N ILE A 94 11.65 0.95 1.15
CA ILE A 94 11.80 0.58 -0.27
C ILE A 94 13.22 0.04 -0.54
N VAL A 95 14.25 0.71 0.00
CA VAL A 95 15.64 0.27 -0.17
C VAL A 95 15.85 -1.11 0.46
N ARG A 96 15.30 -1.33 1.66
CA ARG A 96 15.36 -2.63 2.34
C ARG A 96 14.72 -3.74 1.50
N VAL A 97 13.57 -3.48 0.89
CA VAL A 97 12.88 -4.46 0.02
C VAL A 97 13.65 -4.76 -1.27
N VAL A 98 14.28 -3.77 -1.90
CA VAL A 98 14.92 -3.96 -3.23
C VAL A 98 16.40 -4.32 -3.17
N ILE A 99 17.08 -4.00 -2.06
CA ILE A 99 18.51 -4.27 -1.84
C ILE A 99 18.66 -5.37 -0.77
N ASP A 100 18.28 -5.09 0.48
CA ASP A 100 18.65 -5.94 1.63
C ASP A 100 17.97 -7.32 1.55
N TYR A 101 16.69 -7.38 1.17
CA TYR A 101 15.93 -8.62 1.04
C TYR A 101 16.54 -9.63 0.07
N LYS A 102 17.31 -9.14 -0.91
CA LYS A 102 18.01 -10.00 -1.87
C LYS A 102 19.10 -10.83 -1.19
N ASP A 103 19.77 -10.25 -0.19
CA ASP A 103 20.88 -10.86 0.52
C ASP A 103 20.41 -11.59 1.80
N ASP A 104 19.41 -11.05 2.49
CA ASP A 104 18.76 -11.68 3.65
C ASP A 104 17.21 -11.62 3.55
N PRO A 105 16.55 -12.73 3.20
CA PRO A 105 15.09 -12.80 3.15
C PRO A 105 14.37 -12.60 4.49
N ASN A 106 15.09 -12.55 5.62
CA ASN A 106 14.53 -12.28 6.95
C ASN A 106 14.82 -10.86 7.45
N CYS A 107 15.38 -9.98 6.60
CA CYS A 107 15.65 -8.60 6.99
C CYS A 107 14.35 -7.87 7.34
N ASP A 108 14.46 -6.82 8.16
CA ASP A 108 13.35 -5.92 8.46
C ASP A 108 12.93 -5.17 7.18
N LEU A 109 11.64 -5.24 6.82
CA LEU A 109 11.07 -4.55 5.66
C LEU A 109 10.29 -3.29 6.06
N GLY A 110 10.34 -2.92 7.35
CA GLY A 110 9.61 -1.79 7.90
C GLY A 110 8.10 -1.92 7.65
N GLY A 111 7.52 -0.92 7.00
CA GLY A 111 6.08 -0.87 6.71
C GLY A 111 5.59 -1.77 5.57
N PHE A 112 6.47 -2.46 4.84
CA PHE A 112 6.08 -3.29 3.69
C PHE A 112 5.67 -4.72 4.08
N GLU A 113 4.69 -5.25 3.35
CA GLU A 113 4.20 -6.63 3.48
C GLU A 113 4.10 -7.29 2.10
N LEU A 114 4.61 -8.52 1.98
CA LEU A 114 4.41 -9.33 0.78
C LEU A 114 2.98 -9.89 0.76
N ILE A 115 2.10 -9.29 -0.04
CA ILE A 115 0.69 -9.70 -0.13
C ILE A 115 0.40 -10.73 -1.24
N TYR A 116 1.30 -10.88 -2.21
CA TYR A 116 1.12 -11.82 -3.32
C TYR A 116 2.44 -12.22 -3.97
N LYS A 117 2.60 -13.52 -4.22
CA LYS A 117 3.70 -14.11 -4.99
C LYS A 117 3.18 -15.36 -5.69
N GLN A 118 3.36 -15.44 -7.01
CA GLN A 118 3.00 -16.62 -7.81
C GLN A 118 4.28 -17.27 -8.32
N PHE A 119 4.33 -18.59 -8.27
CA PHE A 119 5.41 -19.43 -8.78
C PHE A 119 4.99 -20.10 -10.08
#